data_AF-A0A7C1NJR9-F1
#
_entry.id   AF-A0A7C1NJR9-F1
#
_cell.length_a   1.000
_cell.length_b   1.000
_cell.length_c   1.000
_cell.angle_alpha   90.00
_cell.angle_beta   90.00
_cell.angle_gamma   90.00
#
_symmetry.space_group_name_H-M   'P 1'
#
loop_
_entity.id
_entity.type
_entity.pdbx_description
1 polymer ?
#
loop_
_entity_poly.entity_id
_entity_poly.type
_entity_poly.pdbx_seq_one_letter_code
_entity_poly.pdbx_strand_id
1 'polypeptide(L)'
;KAEDSIYEQPIELPDGINKVIVMAIEMDQDAISTAPAQPAAAAASLGYSKIAFIISCLGEFIRNLGYRAIQCGNDTALSIPLAIDAGLGALGRLGLLITPEYGPRVRICKVFTDLPLISDEVNKDFIHKVENFCKRCSKCANACETKAITEEREPSFKGKNISNNSGIKKYYINAEKCFEFWIENSSDCGSCIAACPFSKITKYVTPNEFWNRV
;
A
#
# COMPACT_ATOMS: atom_id res chain seq x y z
N LYS A 1 37.23 -7.63 8.10
CA LYS A 1 36.18 -8.66 8.27
C LYS A 1 34.91 -7.90 8.60
N ALA A 2 33.91 -8.02 7.74
CA ALA A 2 32.64 -7.27 7.82
C ALA A 2 31.69 -7.84 8.89
N GLU A 3 32.23 -8.44 9.95
CA GLU A 3 31.42 -9.24 10.89
C GLU A 3 30.58 -8.37 11.85
N ASP A 4 30.85 -7.04 11.93
CA ASP A 4 30.17 -6.09 12.82
C ASP A 4 29.51 -4.91 12.08
N SER A 5 29.11 -5.08 10.82
CA SER A 5 28.32 -4.05 10.14
C SER A 5 26.90 -4.04 10.69
N ILE A 6 26.44 -2.92 11.25
CA ILE A 6 25.04 -2.72 11.67
C ILE A 6 24.05 -2.93 10.50
N TYR A 7 24.53 -2.88 9.25
CA TYR A 7 23.75 -3.15 8.05
C TYR A 7 23.62 -4.64 7.70
N GLU A 8 24.45 -5.50 8.33
CA GLU A 8 24.44 -6.95 8.14
C GLU A 8 23.73 -7.70 9.29
N GLN A 9 23.40 -6.99 10.38
CA GLN A 9 22.61 -7.57 11.47
C GLN A 9 21.12 -7.58 11.11
N PRO A 10 20.43 -8.72 11.24
CA PRO A 10 18.98 -8.77 11.03
C PRO A 10 18.28 -7.85 12.03
N ILE A 11 17.29 -7.09 11.56
CA ILE A 11 16.41 -6.32 12.45
C ILE A 11 15.49 -7.32 13.14
N GLU A 12 15.82 -7.66 14.38
CA GLU A 12 14.98 -8.51 15.23
C GLU A 12 14.05 -7.67 16.09
N LEU A 13 12.76 -8.03 16.12
CA LEU A 13 11.83 -7.41 17.05
C LEU A 13 12.10 -7.97 18.46
N PRO A 14 11.97 -7.14 19.52
CA PRO A 14 12.13 -7.60 20.89
C PRO A 14 11.22 -8.79 21.23
N ASP A 15 11.72 -9.70 22.05
CA ASP A 15 10.96 -10.88 22.51
C ASP A 15 9.58 -10.50 23.04
N GLY A 16 8.57 -11.28 22.67
CA GLY A 16 7.17 -11.09 23.07
C GLY A 16 6.37 -10.11 22.21
N ILE A 17 6.99 -9.37 21.29
CA ILE A 17 6.26 -8.60 20.27
C ILE A 17 5.65 -9.58 19.26
N ASN A 18 4.38 -9.92 19.44
CA ASN A 18 3.69 -10.97 18.68
C ASN A 18 2.36 -10.51 18.06
N LYS A 19 1.97 -9.26 18.24
CA LYS A 19 0.80 -8.64 17.61
C LYS A 19 1.20 -7.45 16.75
N VAL A 20 0.37 -7.17 15.76
CA VAL A 20 0.47 -5.99 14.92
C VAL A 20 -0.93 -5.41 14.73
N ILE A 21 -1.06 -4.10 14.95
CA ILE A 21 -2.25 -3.33 14.59
C ILE A 21 -1.94 -2.66 13.25
N VAL A 22 -2.72 -2.99 12.22
CA VAL A 22 -2.54 -2.43 10.88
C VAL A 22 -3.66 -1.44 10.60
N MET A 23 -3.33 -0.29 10.04
CA MET A 23 -4.29 0.79 9.78
C MET A 23 -4.19 1.23 8.32
N ALA A 24 -5.34 1.50 7.71
CA ALA A 24 -5.46 2.03 6.36
C ALA A 24 -6.02 3.46 6.42
N ILE A 25 -5.31 4.40 5.81
CA ILE A 25 -5.64 5.83 5.76
C ILE A 25 -6.10 6.15 4.36
N GLU A 26 -7.36 6.56 4.19
CA GLU A 26 -7.91 6.94 2.89
C GLU A 26 -7.17 8.17 2.30
N MET A 27 -6.89 8.09 1.00
CA MET A 27 -6.49 9.22 0.16
C MET A 27 -7.72 9.84 -0.52
N ASP A 28 -7.74 11.17 -0.61
CA ASP A 28 -8.87 11.92 -1.17
C ASP A 28 -9.24 11.46 -2.59
N GLN A 29 -10.53 11.20 -2.80
CA GLN A 29 -11.02 10.60 -4.04
C GLN A 29 -10.88 11.55 -5.24
N ASP A 30 -11.24 12.83 -5.08
CA ASP A 30 -11.21 13.81 -6.16
C ASP A 30 -9.77 14.14 -6.56
N ALA A 31 -8.88 14.27 -5.57
CA ALA A 31 -7.45 14.47 -5.78
C ALA A 31 -6.82 13.28 -6.51
N ILE A 32 -7.08 12.04 -6.08
CA ILE A 32 -6.55 10.85 -6.77
C ILE A 32 -7.10 10.73 -8.19
N SER A 33 -8.32 11.22 -8.45
CA SER A 33 -8.88 11.24 -9.81
C SER A 33 -8.07 12.10 -10.78
N THR A 34 -7.21 13.02 -10.30
CA THR A 34 -6.35 13.84 -11.17
C THR A 34 -5.05 13.15 -11.55
N ALA A 35 -4.78 11.92 -11.08
CA ALA A 35 -3.51 11.24 -11.34
C ALA A 35 -3.21 11.18 -12.85
N PRO A 36 -1.96 11.47 -13.29
CA PRO A 36 -0.74 11.61 -12.49
C PRO A 36 -0.40 13.04 -12.02
N ALA A 37 -1.37 13.96 -12.02
CA ALA A 37 -1.13 15.35 -11.63
C ALA A 37 -0.96 15.54 -10.10
N GLN A 38 -0.45 16.71 -9.74
CA GLN A 38 0.02 17.11 -8.42
C GLN A 38 -1.03 17.00 -7.30
N PRO A 39 -2.35 17.22 -7.51
CA PRO A 39 -3.34 16.93 -6.46
C PRO A 39 -3.30 15.48 -5.98
N ALA A 40 -3.11 14.51 -6.88
CA ALA A 40 -2.98 13.10 -6.51
C ALA A 40 -1.74 12.85 -5.63
N ALA A 41 -0.61 13.50 -5.96
CA ALA A 41 0.59 13.46 -5.13
C ALA A 41 0.34 14.13 -3.76
N ALA A 42 -0.35 15.26 -3.70
CA ALA A 42 -0.71 15.93 -2.45
C ALA A 42 -1.59 15.06 -1.55
N ALA A 43 -2.56 14.33 -2.11
CA ALA A 43 -3.37 13.37 -1.37
C ALA A 43 -2.53 12.24 -0.75
N ALA A 44 -1.53 11.75 -1.49
CA ALA A 44 -0.56 10.80 -0.98
C ALA A 44 0.29 11.37 0.16
N SER A 45 0.85 12.57 -0.01
CA SER A 45 1.66 13.26 1.01
C SER A 45 0.87 13.51 2.29
N LEU A 46 -0.37 13.97 2.17
CA LEU A 46 -1.27 14.15 3.32
C LEU A 46 -1.53 12.82 4.04
N GLY A 47 -1.68 11.72 3.28
CA GLY A 47 -1.78 10.38 3.83
C GLY A 47 -0.58 10.00 4.71
N TYR A 48 0.65 10.37 4.30
CA TYR A 48 1.85 10.13 5.11
C TYR A 48 1.91 10.98 6.38
N SER A 49 1.50 12.25 6.34
CA SER A 49 1.40 13.09 7.54
C SER A 49 0.38 12.53 8.53
N LYS A 50 -0.78 12.05 8.03
CA LYS A 50 -1.79 11.37 8.85
C LYS A 50 -1.26 10.08 9.47
N ILE A 51 -0.49 9.29 8.72
CA ILE A 51 0.19 8.10 9.25
C ILE A 51 1.06 8.46 10.45
N ALA A 52 1.95 9.45 10.30
CA ALA A 52 2.87 9.86 11.37
C ALA A 52 2.10 10.27 12.63
N PHE A 53 1.04 11.06 12.48
CA PHE A 53 0.19 11.46 13.59
C PHE A 53 -0.48 10.26 14.27
N ILE A 54 -1.13 9.37 13.50
CA ILE A 54 -1.92 8.26 14.04
C ILE A 54 -1.03 7.24 14.76
N ILE A 55 0.11 6.84 14.17
CA ILE A 55 1.00 5.88 14.82
C ILE A 55 1.60 6.46 16.10
N SER A 56 1.92 7.76 16.13
CA SER A 56 2.37 8.46 17.33
C SER A 56 1.33 8.37 18.45
N CYS A 57 0.09 8.76 18.16
CA CYS A 57 -0.99 8.70 19.14
C CYS A 57 -1.28 7.27 19.63
N LEU A 58 -1.40 6.30 18.71
CA LEU A 58 -1.72 4.92 19.08
C LEU A 58 -0.58 4.27 19.88
N GLY A 59 0.67 4.49 19.48
CA GLY A 59 1.81 3.92 20.20
C GLY A 59 1.95 4.49 21.61
N GLU A 60 1.73 5.80 21.81
CA GLU A 60 1.71 6.38 23.16
C GLU A 60 0.53 5.88 23.99
N PHE A 61 -0.64 5.71 23.37
CA PHE A 61 -1.78 5.11 24.06
C PHE A 61 -1.45 3.71 24.58
N ILE A 62 -0.86 2.84 23.75
CA ILE A 62 -0.47 1.48 24.14
C ILE A 62 0.62 1.50 25.23
N ARG A 63 1.60 2.41 25.13
CA ARG A 63 2.63 2.59 26.18
C ARG A 63 2.05 3.01 27.52
N ASN A 64 1.06 3.90 27.52
CA ASN A 64 0.37 4.33 28.74
C ASN A 64 -0.49 3.23 29.38
N LEU A 65 -0.85 2.18 28.62
CA LEU A 65 -1.47 0.96 29.16
C LEU A 65 -0.44 -0.02 29.78
N GLY A 66 0.85 0.29 29.70
CA GLY A 66 1.93 -0.57 30.24
C GLY A 66 2.49 -1.59 29.26
N TYR A 67 2.17 -1.47 27.97
CA TYR A 67 2.63 -2.40 26.91
C TYR A 67 3.67 -1.73 26.00
N ARG A 68 4.43 -2.53 25.26
CA ARG A 68 5.40 -2.03 24.27
C ARG A 68 4.70 -1.75 22.95
N ALA A 69 5.10 -0.68 22.28
CA ALA A 69 4.58 -0.31 20.97
C ALA A 69 5.71 0.20 20.07
N ILE A 70 5.89 -0.45 18.92
CA ILE A 70 6.87 -0.11 17.88
C ILE A 70 6.08 0.45 16.70
N GLN A 71 6.19 1.76 16.50
CA GLN A 71 5.46 2.50 15.48
C GLN A 71 6.19 2.38 14.15
N CYS A 72 5.50 1.98 13.08
CA CYS A 72 6.12 1.81 11.77
C CYS A 72 5.25 2.46 10.68
N GLY A 73 5.90 3.26 9.83
CA GLY A 73 5.30 3.82 8.63
C GLY A 73 5.42 2.84 7.47
N ASN A 74 6.25 3.18 6.48
CA ASN A 74 6.57 2.32 5.33
C ASN A 74 7.69 1.30 5.61
N ASP A 75 8.39 1.44 6.72
CA ASP A 75 9.60 0.72 7.11
C ASP A 75 9.32 -0.57 7.89
N THR A 76 10.40 -1.27 8.29
CA THR A 76 10.43 -2.45 9.18
C THR A 76 9.83 -3.74 8.62
N ALA A 77 8.66 -3.68 7.99
CA ALA A 77 7.96 -4.84 7.44
C ALA A 77 7.09 -4.48 6.24
N LEU A 78 6.77 -5.48 5.41
CA LEU A 78 5.90 -5.33 4.25
C LEU A 78 4.46 -5.07 4.70
N SER A 79 3.95 -3.86 4.45
CA SER A 79 2.62 -3.45 4.93
C SER A 79 1.45 -4.22 4.29
N ILE A 80 1.56 -4.60 3.00
CA ILE A 80 0.43 -5.24 2.28
C ILE A 80 0.11 -6.64 2.81
N PRO A 81 1.07 -7.58 2.97
CA PRO A 81 0.78 -8.87 3.60
C PRO A 81 0.13 -8.73 4.98
N LEU A 82 0.67 -7.85 5.84
CA LEU A 82 0.10 -7.61 7.17
C LEU A 82 -1.33 -7.07 7.10
N ALA A 83 -1.64 -6.19 6.16
CA ALA A 83 -2.99 -5.68 5.96
C ALA A 83 -3.97 -6.76 5.46
N ILE A 84 -3.49 -7.72 4.66
CA ILE A 84 -4.30 -8.87 4.21
C ILE A 84 -4.56 -9.80 5.40
N ASP A 85 -3.53 -10.10 6.19
CA ASP A 85 -3.62 -10.94 7.39
C ASP A 85 -4.57 -10.32 8.44
N ALA A 86 -4.56 -8.98 8.56
CA ALA A 86 -5.48 -8.21 9.40
C ALA A 86 -6.88 -8.01 8.77
N GLY A 87 -7.20 -8.68 7.67
CA GLY A 87 -8.54 -8.66 7.06
C GLY A 87 -8.92 -7.36 6.33
N LEU A 88 -8.01 -6.41 6.16
CA LEU A 88 -8.30 -5.09 5.58
C LEU A 88 -8.56 -5.11 4.06
N GLY A 89 -8.12 -6.16 3.36
CA GLY A 89 -8.28 -6.20 1.92
C GLY A 89 -7.56 -7.34 1.21
N ALA A 90 -7.30 -7.13 -0.07
CA ALA A 90 -6.72 -8.11 -0.97
C ALA A 90 -5.64 -7.50 -1.86
N LEU A 91 -4.69 -8.32 -2.32
CA LEU A 91 -3.67 -7.89 -3.27
C LEU A 91 -4.26 -7.76 -4.69
N GLY A 92 -4.17 -6.57 -5.29
CA GLY A 92 -4.59 -6.34 -6.68
C GLY A 92 -3.49 -6.59 -7.72
N ARG A 93 -3.88 -6.66 -9.01
CA ARG A 93 -2.94 -6.70 -10.16
C ARG A 93 -1.92 -5.57 -10.13
N LEU A 94 -2.32 -4.39 -9.66
CA LEU A 94 -1.46 -3.22 -9.56
C LEU A 94 -0.39 -3.32 -8.45
N GLY A 95 -0.32 -4.44 -7.73
CA GLY A 95 0.67 -4.67 -6.68
C GLY A 95 0.39 -3.95 -5.36
N LEU A 96 -0.79 -3.33 -5.22
CA LEU A 96 -1.23 -2.62 -4.02
C LEU A 96 -2.39 -3.35 -3.32
N LEU A 97 -2.58 -3.04 -2.04
CA LEU A 97 -3.78 -3.45 -1.30
C LEU A 97 -5.01 -2.79 -1.93
N ILE A 98 -6.07 -3.55 -2.11
CA ILE A 98 -7.41 -3.07 -2.43
C ILE A 98 -8.26 -3.33 -1.20
N THR A 99 -8.91 -2.31 -0.65
CA THR A 99 -9.88 -2.45 0.44
C THR A 99 -11.33 -2.43 -0.10
N PRO A 100 -12.32 -3.00 0.60
CA PRO A 100 -13.73 -2.91 0.21
C PRO A 100 -14.27 -1.46 0.15
N GLU A 101 -13.83 -0.61 1.07
CA GLU A 101 -14.34 0.74 1.28
C GLU A 101 -13.72 1.72 0.27
N TYR A 102 -12.40 1.65 0.08
CA TYR A 102 -11.62 2.68 -0.60
C TYR A 102 -10.80 2.12 -1.79
N GLY A 103 -10.90 0.83 -2.09
CA GLY A 103 -10.09 0.20 -3.12
C GLY A 103 -8.60 0.41 -2.84
N PRO A 104 -7.79 0.75 -3.86
CA PRO A 104 -6.37 1.04 -3.64
C PRO A 104 -6.08 2.47 -3.13
N ARG A 105 -7.09 3.28 -2.79
CA ARG A 105 -6.92 4.67 -2.32
C ARG A 105 -6.57 4.72 -0.84
N VAL A 106 -5.63 3.91 -0.38
CA VAL A 106 -5.20 3.88 1.01
C VAL A 106 -3.69 3.90 1.15
N ARG A 107 -3.20 4.56 2.20
CA ARG A 107 -1.86 4.38 2.75
C ARG A 107 -1.93 3.48 3.97
N ILE A 108 -0.89 2.69 4.21
CA ILE A 108 -0.89 1.67 5.26
C ILE A 108 0.21 1.97 6.26
N CYS A 109 -0.11 1.93 7.53
CA CYS A 109 0.86 1.94 8.62
C CYS A 109 0.54 0.84 9.63
N LYS A 110 1.47 0.60 10.55
CA LYS A 110 1.33 -0.47 11.53
C LYS A 110 2.03 -0.15 12.86
N VAL A 111 1.53 -0.76 13.93
CA VAL A 111 2.16 -0.72 15.25
C VAL A 111 2.33 -2.16 15.74
N PHE A 112 3.58 -2.58 15.94
CA PHE A 112 3.87 -3.88 16.56
C PHE A 112 3.84 -3.75 18.08
N THR A 113 3.28 -4.74 18.76
CA THR A 113 3.04 -4.66 20.21
C THR A 113 2.98 -6.04 20.86
N ASP A 114 3.16 -6.06 22.17
CA ASP A 114 2.87 -7.19 23.06
C ASP A 114 1.53 -7.03 23.81
N LEU A 115 0.75 -5.99 23.48
CA LEU A 115 -0.61 -5.81 23.96
C LEU A 115 -1.46 -7.05 23.57
N PRO A 116 -2.12 -7.72 24.52
CA PRO A 116 -3.01 -8.84 24.22
C PRO A 116 -4.20 -8.39 23.37
N LEU A 117 -4.24 -8.86 22.12
CA LEU A 117 -5.29 -8.55 21.15
C LEU A 117 -5.89 -9.82 20.58
N ILE A 118 -7.20 -9.77 20.32
CA ILE A 118 -7.89 -10.74 19.47
C ILE A 118 -7.54 -10.38 18.03
N SER A 119 -7.01 -11.35 17.29
CA SER A 119 -6.65 -11.14 15.89
C SER A 119 -7.91 -11.18 15.02
N ASP A 120 -7.99 -10.25 14.07
CA ASP A 120 -8.97 -10.31 13.00
C ASP A 120 -8.70 -11.49 12.06
N GLU A 121 -9.73 -11.91 11.35
CA GLU A 121 -9.66 -12.99 10.36
C GLU A 121 -9.44 -12.43 8.95
N VAL A 122 -8.71 -13.18 8.14
CA VAL A 122 -8.50 -12.85 6.73
C VAL A 122 -9.83 -12.86 5.98
N ASN A 123 -10.10 -11.79 5.23
CA ASN A 123 -11.29 -11.69 4.39
C ASN A 123 -11.15 -12.49 3.09
N LYS A 124 -11.25 -13.82 3.20
CA LYS A 124 -11.08 -14.77 2.09
C LYS A 124 -12.02 -14.50 0.92
N ASP A 125 -13.27 -14.12 1.18
CA ASP A 125 -14.26 -13.86 0.13
C ASP A 125 -13.87 -12.65 -0.72
N PHE A 126 -13.40 -11.58 -0.06
CA PHE A 126 -12.95 -10.39 -0.78
C PHE A 126 -11.66 -10.64 -1.56
N ILE A 127 -10.73 -11.45 -1.03
CA ILE A 127 -9.53 -11.88 -1.75
C ILE A 127 -9.91 -12.62 -3.03
N HIS A 128 -10.75 -13.64 -2.97
CA HIS A 128 -11.21 -14.37 -4.15
C HIS A 128 -11.92 -13.46 -5.16
N LYS A 129 -12.71 -12.49 -4.68
CA LYS A 129 -13.36 -11.49 -5.54
C LYS A 129 -12.33 -10.66 -6.31
N VAL A 130 -11.32 -10.12 -5.63
CA VAL A 130 -10.28 -9.29 -6.25
C VAL A 130 -9.42 -10.09 -7.20
N GLU A 131 -9.03 -11.31 -6.84
CA GLU A 131 -8.25 -12.22 -7.70
C GLU A 131 -8.98 -12.52 -9.01
N ASN A 132 -10.23 -12.97 -8.92
CA ASN A 132 -11.05 -13.31 -10.10
C ASN A 132 -11.38 -12.10 -10.96
N PHE A 133 -11.50 -10.91 -10.34
CA PHE A 133 -11.68 -9.67 -11.07
C PHE A 133 -10.40 -9.27 -11.82
N CYS A 134 -9.25 -9.31 -11.15
CA CYS A 134 -7.96 -8.94 -11.72
C CYS A 134 -7.55 -9.84 -12.88
N LYS A 135 -7.94 -11.12 -12.92
CA LYS A 135 -7.70 -12.00 -14.09
C LYS A 135 -8.35 -11.50 -15.39
N ARG A 136 -9.43 -10.72 -15.29
CA ARG A 136 -10.21 -10.24 -16.45
C ARG A 136 -10.08 -8.74 -16.70
N CYS A 137 -9.61 -8.00 -15.70
CA CYS A 137 -9.43 -6.56 -15.78
C CYS A 137 -7.94 -6.20 -15.86
N SER A 138 -7.57 -5.42 -16.87
CA SER A 138 -6.23 -4.86 -17.06
C SER A 138 -6.21 -3.33 -17.00
N LYS A 139 -7.27 -2.65 -16.53
CA LYS A 139 -7.36 -1.17 -16.56
C LYS A 139 -6.17 -0.46 -15.93
N CYS A 140 -5.65 -0.97 -14.81
CA CYS A 140 -4.46 -0.39 -14.18
C CYS A 140 -3.20 -0.57 -15.03
N ALA A 141 -3.07 -1.67 -15.77
CA ALA A 141 -1.97 -1.91 -16.69
C ALA A 141 -2.07 -1.02 -17.94
N ASN A 142 -3.28 -0.90 -18.51
CA ASN A 142 -3.54 -0.04 -19.66
C ASN A 142 -3.30 1.45 -19.33
N ALA A 143 -3.55 1.87 -18.09
CA ALA A 143 -3.30 3.23 -17.62
C ALA A 143 -1.83 3.50 -17.21
N CYS A 144 -0.96 2.48 -17.22
CA CYS A 144 0.43 2.62 -16.80
C CYS A 144 1.32 2.98 -18.01
N GLU A 145 1.79 4.22 -18.04
CA GLU A 145 2.56 4.78 -19.16
C GLU A 145 3.87 4.01 -19.44
N THR A 146 4.58 3.59 -18.40
CA THR A 146 5.84 2.82 -18.52
C THR A 146 5.64 1.32 -18.66
N LYS A 147 4.39 0.83 -18.69
CA LYS A 147 4.05 -0.60 -18.76
C LYS A 147 4.72 -1.41 -17.64
N ALA A 148 4.78 -0.83 -16.44
CA ALA A 148 5.33 -1.48 -15.25
C ALA A 148 4.43 -2.61 -14.72
N ILE A 149 3.14 -2.56 -15.04
CA ILE A 149 2.12 -3.53 -14.59
C ILE A 149 1.84 -4.51 -15.74
N THR A 150 1.86 -5.80 -15.43
CA THR A 150 1.62 -6.86 -16.40
C THR A 150 0.15 -6.94 -16.84
N GLU A 151 -0.09 -7.18 -18.11
CA GLU A 151 -1.43 -7.48 -18.67
C GLU A 151 -1.77 -8.97 -18.63
N GLU A 152 -0.79 -9.83 -18.34
CA GLU A 152 -0.95 -11.28 -18.27
C GLU A 152 -2.17 -11.72 -17.46
N ARG A 153 -2.94 -12.67 -17.98
CA ARG A 153 -4.18 -13.12 -17.33
C ARG A 153 -3.94 -13.78 -15.98
N GLU A 154 -2.83 -14.49 -15.83
CA GLU A 154 -2.51 -15.24 -14.62
C GLU A 154 -1.30 -14.65 -13.89
N PRO A 155 -1.28 -14.69 -12.55
CA PRO A 155 -0.13 -14.26 -11.77
C PRO A 155 1.05 -15.24 -11.93
N SER A 156 2.25 -14.76 -11.64
CA SER A 156 3.50 -15.53 -11.72
C SER A 156 4.10 -15.76 -10.32
N PHE A 157 5.09 -16.63 -10.23
CA PHE A 157 5.95 -16.79 -9.03
C PHE A 157 7.28 -16.01 -9.15
N LYS A 158 7.60 -15.50 -10.35
CA LYS A 158 8.89 -14.86 -10.65
C LYS A 158 8.77 -13.34 -10.65
N GLY A 159 9.59 -12.69 -9.82
CA GLY A 159 9.79 -11.25 -9.82
C GLY A 159 10.35 -10.72 -11.14
N LYS A 160 10.12 -9.45 -11.41
CA LYS A 160 10.60 -8.75 -12.61
C LYS A 160 12.04 -8.26 -12.47
N ASN A 161 12.46 -7.91 -11.25
CA ASN A 161 13.79 -7.40 -10.93
C ASN A 161 14.14 -7.65 -9.45
N ILE A 162 15.28 -7.11 -9.00
CA ILE A 162 15.79 -7.26 -7.62
C ILE A 162 14.86 -6.64 -6.57
N SER A 163 14.01 -5.68 -6.96
CA SER A 163 13.04 -5.03 -6.09
C SER A 163 11.79 -5.88 -5.83
N ASN A 164 11.83 -7.17 -6.20
CA ASN A 164 10.74 -8.10 -5.98
C ASN A 164 11.19 -9.31 -5.14
N ASN A 165 10.49 -9.55 -4.04
CA ASN A 165 10.59 -10.83 -3.33
C ASN A 165 9.83 -11.91 -4.11
N SER A 166 10.59 -12.74 -4.84
CA SER A 166 10.06 -13.84 -5.67
C SER A 166 9.63 -15.05 -4.83
N GLY A 167 8.85 -15.97 -5.40
CA GLY A 167 8.42 -17.20 -4.75
C GLY A 167 6.97 -17.21 -4.26
N ILE A 168 6.30 -16.06 -4.27
CA ILE A 168 4.85 -15.95 -4.00
C ILE A 168 4.08 -15.76 -5.30
N LYS A 169 2.94 -16.43 -5.46
CA LYS A 169 2.09 -16.29 -6.66
C LYS A 169 1.37 -14.93 -6.64
N LYS A 170 1.81 -13.98 -7.47
CA LYS A 170 1.18 -12.65 -7.60
C LYS A 170 1.49 -11.98 -8.94
N TYR A 171 0.81 -10.86 -9.21
CA TYR A 171 1.18 -9.97 -10.30
C TYR A 171 2.36 -9.11 -9.86
N TYR A 172 3.56 -9.45 -10.33
CA TYR A 172 4.77 -8.69 -10.04
C TYR A 172 4.81 -7.40 -10.86
N ILE A 173 5.06 -6.28 -10.18
CA ILE A 173 5.28 -4.97 -10.79
C ILE A 173 6.76 -4.81 -11.08
N ASN A 174 7.10 -4.31 -12.27
CA ASN A 174 8.44 -3.83 -12.55
C ASN A 174 8.63 -2.48 -11.83
N ALA A 175 9.20 -2.54 -10.62
CA ALA A 175 9.30 -1.39 -9.74
C ALA A 175 10.23 -0.29 -10.30
N GLU A 176 11.27 -0.68 -11.04
CA GLU A 176 12.21 0.26 -11.65
C GLU A 176 11.53 1.09 -12.74
N LYS A 177 10.73 0.45 -13.61
CA LYS A 177 9.91 1.16 -14.60
C LYS A 177 8.83 2.04 -13.99
N CYS A 178 8.25 1.62 -12.86
CA CYS A 178 7.30 2.45 -12.13
C CYS A 178 7.97 3.73 -11.61
N PHE A 179 9.19 3.59 -11.07
CA PHE A 179 9.97 4.69 -10.52
C PHE A 179 10.54 5.62 -11.60
N GLU A 180 10.92 5.08 -12.77
CA GLU A 180 11.34 5.88 -13.93
C GLU A 180 10.31 6.95 -14.28
N PHE A 181 9.02 6.59 -14.29
CA PHE A 181 7.95 7.57 -14.52
C PHE A 181 7.89 8.67 -13.46
N TRP A 182 8.22 8.39 -12.21
CA TRP A 182 8.20 9.41 -11.16
C TRP A 182 9.28 10.48 -11.39
N ILE A 183 10.42 10.06 -11.94
CA ILE A 183 11.51 10.95 -12.34
C ILE A 183 11.03 11.84 -13.50
N GLU A 184 10.40 11.24 -14.52
CA GLU A 184 9.85 11.98 -15.67
C GLU A 184 8.73 12.95 -15.27
N ASN A 185 7.79 12.49 -14.45
CA ASN A 185 6.67 13.28 -13.94
C ASN A 185 7.09 14.31 -12.88
N SER A 186 8.30 14.21 -12.33
CA SER A 186 8.79 15.00 -11.19
C SER A 186 7.85 14.97 -9.97
N SER A 187 7.09 13.88 -9.83
CA SER A 187 6.10 13.68 -8.77
C SER A 187 5.63 12.23 -8.71
N ASP A 188 4.96 11.86 -7.63
CA ASP A 188 4.24 10.59 -7.50
C ASP A 188 3.19 10.46 -8.62
N CYS A 189 2.94 9.22 -9.09
CA CYS A 189 2.02 8.96 -10.20
C CYS A 189 0.57 8.70 -9.74
N GLY A 190 0.25 7.45 -9.36
CA GLY A 190 -1.09 7.07 -8.91
C GLY A 190 -2.10 6.70 -10.01
N SER A 191 -1.73 6.73 -11.30
CA SER A 191 -2.67 6.40 -12.41
C SER A 191 -3.29 5.01 -12.28
N CYS A 192 -2.53 4.03 -11.77
CA CYS A 192 -3.03 2.68 -11.52
C CYS A 192 -4.09 2.63 -10.39
N ILE A 193 -3.98 3.51 -9.40
CA ILE A 193 -4.94 3.68 -8.30
C ILE A 193 -6.21 4.31 -8.87
N ALA A 194 -6.07 5.41 -9.61
CA ALA A 194 -7.19 6.13 -10.20
C ALA A 194 -7.99 5.26 -11.19
N ALA A 195 -7.31 4.47 -12.02
CA ALA A 195 -7.93 3.61 -13.04
C ALA A 195 -8.57 2.32 -12.49
N CYS A 196 -8.25 1.92 -11.25
CA CYS A 196 -8.76 0.67 -10.68
C CYS A 196 -10.27 0.76 -10.46
N PRO A 197 -11.11 -0.17 -10.95
CA PRO A 197 -12.56 -0.12 -10.71
C PRO A 197 -12.98 -0.14 -9.22
N PHE A 198 -12.13 -0.68 -8.34
CA PHE A 198 -12.37 -0.65 -6.90
C PHE A 198 -12.09 0.71 -6.27
N SER A 199 -11.45 1.65 -6.99
CA SER A 199 -11.21 3.01 -6.53
C SER A 199 -12.47 3.86 -6.44
N LYS A 200 -13.65 3.35 -6.86
CA LYS A 200 -14.95 4.06 -6.81
C LYS A 200 -14.93 5.47 -7.43
N ILE A 201 -13.87 5.84 -8.17
CA ILE A 201 -13.77 7.07 -8.92
C ILE A 201 -14.66 6.93 -10.15
N THR A 202 -15.77 7.67 -10.13
CA THR A 202 -16.74 7.71 -11.22
C THR A 202 -16.61 8.97 -12.07
N LYS A 203 -15.95 10.00 -11.54
CA LYS A 203 -15.70 11.29 -12.19
C LYS A 203 -14.22 11.63 -12.05
N TYR A 204 -13.62 12.00 -13.17
CA TYR A 204 -12.26 12.51 -13.22
C TYR A 204 -12.34 14.02 -13.31
N VAL A 205 -11.55 14.72 -12.50
CA VAL A 205 -11.45 16.19 -12.53
C VAL A 205 -10.07 16.62 -12.96
N THR A 206 -9.99 17.76 -13.62
CA THR A 206 -8.72 18.41 -13.91
C THR A 206 -8.13 19.03 -12.63
N PRO A 207 -6.81 19.27 -12.58
CA PRO A 207 -6.20 19.97 -11.45
C PRO A 207 -6.86 21.33 -11.16
N ASN A 208 -7.23 22.10 -12.19
CA ASN A 208 -7.91 23.38 -12.00
C ASN A 208 -9.29 23.22 -11.37
N GLU A 209 -10.07 22.22 -11.82
CA GLU A 209 -11.38 21.94 -11.21
C GLU A 209 -11.25 21.47 -9.75
N PHE A 210 -10.20 20.71 -9.42
CA PHE A 210 -9.92 20.32 -8.04
C PHE A 210 -9.65 21.55 -7.16
N TRP A 211 -8.70 22.40 -7.55
CA TRP A 211 -8.30 23.56 -6.75
C TRP A 211 -9.40 24.62 -6.62
N ASN A 212 -10.32 24.71 -7.58
CA ASN A 212 -11.47 25.63 -7.49
C ASN A 212 -12.58 25.13 -6.55
N ARG A 213 -12.51 23.89 -6.06
CA ARG A 213 -13.49 23.30 -5.12
C ARG A 213 -13.04 23.30 -3.66
N VAL A 214 -11.74 23.40 -3.42
CA VAL A 214 -11.09 23.41 -2.09
C VAL A 214 -11.08 24.84 -1.55
#